data_AF-A0A523YA31-F1
#
_entry.id   AF-A0A523YA31-F1
#
_cell.length_a   1.000
_cell.length_b   1.000
_cell.length_c   1.000
_cell.angle_alpha   90.00
_cell.angle_beta   90.00
_cell.angle_gamma   90.00
#
_symmetry.space_group_name_H-M   'P 1'
#
loop_
_entity.id
_entity.type
_entity.pdbx_description
1 polymer ?
#
loop_
_entity_poly.entity_id
_entity_poly.type
_entity_poly.pdbx_seq_one_letter_code
_entity_poly.pdbx_strand_id
1 'polypeptide(L)' 'MKKKIEEVINHVQKSEKVSDENKPLILEKLKDWRNEDNAINDIAIRFENWWMEMKPIFDELGWK' A
#
# COMPACT_ATOMS: atom_id res chain seq x y z
N MET A 1 -4.30 1.63 -4.99
CA MET A 1 -3.43 2.52 -5.79
C MET A 1 -2.58 1.79 -6.84
N LYS A 2 -2.31 0.48 -6.65
CA LYS A 2 -1.45 -0.37 -7.49
C LYS A 2 -1.56 -0.21 -9.02
N LYS A 3 -2.75 -0.26 -9.63
CA LYS A 3 -2.88 -0.18 -11.11
C LYS A 3 -2.27 1.09 -11.69
N LYS A 4 -2.48 2.25 -11.04
CA LYS A 4 -1.90 3.52 -11.48
C LYS A 4 -0.37 3.54 -11.33
N ILE A 5 0.14 2.93 -10.27
CA ILE A 5 1.60 2.81 -10.05
C ILE A 5 2.24 1.92 -11.12
N GLU A 6 1.60 0.82 -11.51
CA GLU A 6 2.07 -0.05 -12.61
C GLU A 6 2.09 0.67 -13.98
N GLU A 7 1.08 1.46 -14.27
CA GLU A 7 1.03 2.28 -15.49
C GLU A 7 2.16 3.31 -15.52
N VAL A 8 2.44 3.95 -14.38
CA VAL A 8 3.54 4.91 -14.24
C VAL A 8 4.91 4.22 -14.35
N ILE A 9 5.10 3.04 -13.74
CA ILE A 9 6.32 2.24 -13.89
C ILE A 9 6.59 1.92 -15.38
N ASN A 10 5.57 1.45 -16.10
CA ASN A 10 5.67 1.16 -17.53
C ASN A 10 5.99 2.42 -18.36
N HIS A 11 5.43 3.56 -17.98
CA HIS A 11 5.70 4.83 -18.65
C HIS A 11 7.14 5.29 -18.43
N VAL A 12 7.64 5.22 -17.19
CA VAL A 12 9.03 5.61 -16.85
C VAL A 12 10.06 4.71 -17.54
N GLN A 13 9.80 3.40 -17.63
CA GLN A 13 10.69 2.46 -18.32
C GLN A 13 10.83 2.77 -19.82
N LYS A 14 9.73 3.14 -20.48
CA LYS A 14 9.68 3.42 -21.92
C LYS A 14 9.96 4.89 -22.28
N SER A 15 10.06 5.76 -21.29
CA SER A 15 10.21 7.20 -21.52
C SER A 15 11.63 7.53 -21.95
N GLU A 16 11.75 8.19 -23.09
CA GLU A 16 13.00 8.82 -23.55
C GLU A 16 13.25 10.19 -22.88
N LYS A 17 12.22 10.73 -22.20
CA LYS A 17 12.29 12.03 -21.51
C LYS A 17 12.91 11.93 -20.11
N VAL A 18 13.00 10.71 -19.58
CA VAL A 18 13.70 10.44 -18.31
C VAL A 18 15.07 9.91 -18.69
N SER A 19 16.13 10.56 -18.20
CA SER A 19 17.49 10.08 -18.45
C SER A 19 17.69 8.69 -17.89
N ASP A 20 18.43 7.85 -18.60
CA ASP A 20 18.67 6.46 -18.19
C ASP A 20 19.38 6.36 -16.83
N GLU A 21 20.16 7.38 -16.46
CA GLU A 21 20.81 7.52 -15.15
C GLU A 21 19.80 7.69 -14.00
N ASN A 22 18.67 8.35 -14.26
CA ASN A 22 17.66 8.66 -13.24
C ASN A 22 16.55 7.59 -13.16
N LYS A 23 16.38 6.78 -14.21
CA LYS A 23 15.36 5.72 -14.25
C LYS A 23 15.46 4.73 -13.08
N PRO A 24 16.64 4.21 -12.67
CA PRO A 24 16.74 3.25 -11.58
C PRO A 24 16.16 3.78 -10.27
N LEU A 25 16.50 5.02 -9.91
CA LEU A 25 16.06 5.66 -8.67
C LEU A 25 14.54 5.91 -8.64
N ILE A 26 13.99 6.37 -9.76
CA ILE A 26 12.55 6.61 -9.90
C ILE A 26 11.78 5.28 -9.82
N LEU A 27 12.28 4.23 -10.48
CA LEU A 27 11.65 2.91 -10.48
C LEU A 27 11.71 2.23 -9.11
N GLU A 28 12.80 2.41 -8.37
CA GLU A 28 12.94 1.95 -6.98
C GLU A 28 11.86 2.60 -6.10
N LYS A 29 11.74 3.93 -6.16
CA LYS A 29 10.75 4.66 -5.35
C LYS A 29 9.30 4.28 -5.67
N LEU A 30 8.99 4.06 -6.94
CA LEU A 30 7.66 3.60 -7.38
C LEU A 30 7.34 2.18 -6.89
N LYS A 31 8.35 1.30 -6.81
CA LYS A 31 8.19 -0.05 -6.25
C LYS A 31 7.99 -0.02 -4.74
N ASP A 32 8.68 0.87 -4.03
CA ASP A 32 8.49 1.06 -2.59
C ASP A 32 7.05 1.50 -2.29
N TRP A 33 6.55 2.52 -2.99
CA TRP A 33 5.17 3.00 -2.83
C TRP A 33 4.12 1.93 -3.17
N ARG A 34 4.39 1.05 -4.15
CA ARG A 34 3.53 -0.09 -4.45
C ARG A 34 3.45 -1.09 -3.29
N ASN A 35 4.55 -1.25 -2.56
CA ASN A 35 4.67 -2.18 -1.44
C ASN A 35 4.16 -1.56 -0.12
N GLU A 36 4.30 -0.25 0.08
CA GLU A 36 3.71 0.47 1.21
C GLU A 36 2.16 0.38 1.22
N ASP A 37 1.51 0.37 0.06
CA ASP A 37 0.05 0.13 -0.09
C ASP A 37 -0.35 -1.25 0.49
N ASN A 38 0.56 -2.25 0.52
CA ASN A 38 0.32 -3.53 1.21
C ASN A 38 0.42 -3.40 2.72
N ALA A 39 1.39 -2.65 3.24
CA ALA A 39 1.58 -2.50 4.68
C ALA A 39 0.37 -1.83 5.35
N ILE A 40 -0.26 -0.85 4.68
CA ILE A 40 -1.50 -0.23 5.17
C ILE A 40 -2.64 -1.25 5.19
N ASN A 41 -2.75 -2.08 4.15
CA ASN A 41 -3.76 -3.13 4.08
C ASN A 41 -3.57 -4.19 5.19
N ASP A 42 -2.34 -4.56 5.50
CA ASP A 42 -2.03 -5.50 6.58
C ASP A 42 -2.40 -4.95 7.96
N ILE A 43 -2.23 -3.64 8.17
CA ILE A 43 -2.66 -2.98 9.41
C ILE A 43 -4.18 -2.99 9.54
N ALA A 44 -4.90 -2.71 8.46
CA ALA A 44 -6.36 -2.74 8.46
C ALA A 44 -6.90 -4.14 8.80
N ILE A 45 -6.33 -5.18 8.20
CA ILE A 45 -6.69 -6.59 8.48
C ILE A 45 -6.37 -6.96 9.94
N ARG A 46 -5.21 -6.56 10.46
CA ARG A 46 -4.86 -6.79 11.87
C ARG A 46 -5.80 -6.08 12.84
N PHE A 47 -6.21 -4.85 12.51
CA PHE A 47 -7.20 -4.11 13.30
C PHE A 47 -8.57 -4.77 13.25
N GLU A 48 -9.01 -5.25 12.09
CA GLU A 48 -10.27 -5.97 11.95
C GLU A 48 -10.27 -7.26 12.76
N ASN A 49 -9.19 -8.04 12.71
CA ASN A 49 -9.03 -9.25 13.53
C ASN A 49 -9.03 -8.93 15.02
N TRP A 50 -8.25 -7.94 15.45
CA TRP A 50 -8.23 -7.50 16.84
C TRP A 50 -9.59 -6.98 17.30
N TRP A 51 -10.31 -6.25 16.44
CA TRP A 51 -11.65 -5.75 16.76
C TRP A 51 -12.66 -6.89 16.90
N MET A 52 -12.59 -7.94 16.06
CA MET A 52 -13.42 -9.14 16.23
C MET A 52 -13.20 -9.85 17.57
N GLU A 53 -11.96 -9.86 18.08
CA GLU A 53 -11.64 -10.43 19.39
C GLU A 53 -12.14 -9.55 20.55
N MET A 54 -12.07 -8.23 20.40
CA MET A 54 -12.46 -7.29 21.46
C MET A 54 -13.96 -7.01 21.50
N LYS A 55 -14.65 -7.08 20.36
CA LYS A 55 -16.08 -6.75 20.25
C LYS A 55 -16.96 -7.48 21.28
N PRO A 56 -16.81 -8.79 21.55
CA PRO A 56 -17.62 -9.48 22.56
C PRO A 56 -17.47 -8.88 23.96
N ILE A 57 -16.25 -8.45 24.32
CA ILE A 57 -15.96 -7.82 25.62
C ILE A 57 -16.68 -6.47 25.72
N PHE A 58 -16.66 -5.67 24.67
CA PHE A 58 -17.37 -4.38 24.63
C PHE A 58 -18.90 -4.56 24.62
N ASP A 59 -19.41 -5.59 23.94
CA ASP A 59 -20.83 -5.94 23.95
C ASP A 59 -21.31 -6.36 25.36
N GLU A 60 -20.49 -7.12 26.10
CA GLU A 60 -20.74 -7.51 27.50
C GLU A 60 -20.77 -6.31 28.45
N LEU A 61 -19.96 -5.28 28.17
CA LEU A 61 -19.93 -4.02 28.92
C LEU A 61 -21.08 -3.07 28.55
N GLY A 62 -21.96 -3.46 27.63
CA GLY A 62 -23.15 -2.70 27.25
C GLY A 62 -22.87 -1.52 26.30
N TRP A 63 -21.71 -1.49 25.64
CA TRP A 63 -21.43 -0.52 24.59
C TRP A 63 -22.13 -0.97 23.30
N LYS A 64 -23.28 -0.35 22.99
CA LYS A 64 -24.03 -0.53 21.74
C LYS A 64 -23.77 0.60 20.76
#